data_AF-A0A0D3EPY1-F1
#
_entry.id   AF-A0A0D3EPY1-F1
#
_cell.length_a   1.000
_cell.length_b   1.000
_cell.length_c   1.000
_cell.angle_alpha   90.00
_cell.angle_beta   90.00
_cell.angle_gamma   90.00
#
_symmetry.space_group_name_H-M   'P 1'
#
loop_
_entity.id
_entity.type
_entity.pdbx_description
1 polymer ?
#
loop_
_entity_poly.entity_id
_entity_poly.type
_entity_poly.pdbx_seq_one_letter_code
_entity_poly.pdbx_strand_id
1 'polypeptide(L)'
;MHHPPHPAAGGGGPVMPYADADRTLRALAGAAEGFGRRAIGGLHGPLYRVTSLDDDGHGTLRQACRAHGPLWIVFDAQVASQCNVYEAGAERKAVFRYVPERAADREEAEAGWVRSEGDAFLNGARPCLVDGGDAAVFRPEEYYERWTMEAASPALKEVVQLCAGWQPVPRPPGE
;
A
#
# COMPACT_ATOMS: atom_id res chain seq x y z
N MET A 1 4.24 27.04 47.53
CA MET A 1 4.45 27.11 46.07
C MET A 1 3.75 25.90 45.47
N HIS A 2 2.59 26.12 44.87
CA HIS A 2 1.70 25.09 44.36
C HIS A 2 2.07 24.83 42.90
N HIS A 3 2.51 23.61 42.56
CA HIS A 3 2.67 23.22 41.15
C HIS A 3 1.29 23.19 40.47
N PRO A 4 1.17 23.66 39.22
CA PRO A 4 -0.04 23.44 38.44
C PRO A 4 -0.13 21.96 38.04
N PRO A 5 -1.34 21.39 37.91
CA PRO A 5 -1.50 20.03 37.42
C PRO A 5 -1.10 19.95 35.94
N HIS A 6 -0.36 18.90 35.60
CA HIS A 6 -0.09 18.51 34.21
C HIS A 6 -1.43 18.25 33.49
N PRO A 7 -1.63 18.71 32.25
CA PRO A 7 -2.77 18.27 31.45
C PRO A 7 -2.64 16.77 31.19
N ALA A 8 -3.75 16.05 31.38
CA ALA A 8 -3.85 14.64 31.10
C ALA A 8 -3.50 14.38 29.63
N ALA A 9 -2.58 13.45 29.38
CA ALA A 9 -2.34 12.91 28.06
C ALA A 9 -3.62 12.19 27.61
N GLY A 10 -4.37 12.83 26.71
CA GLY A 10 -5.49 12.20 26.02
C GLY A 10 -4.97 11.07 25.16
N GLY A 11 -5.57 9.88 25.30
CA GLY A 11 -5.19 8.68 24.58
C GLY A 11 -5.33 8.87 23.07
N GLY A 12 -4.21 8.84 22.37
CA GLY A 12 -4.15 8.72 20.92
C GLY A 12 -3.35 7.48 20.60
N GLY A 13 -4.02 6.41 20.18
CA GLY A 13 -3.34 5.29 19.53
C GLY A 13 -2.67 5.76 18.22
N PRO A 14 -2.04 4.86 17.46
CA PRO A 14 -1.24 5.25 16.30
C PRO A 14 -2.21 5.83 15.26
N VAL A 15 -2.08 7.13 14.99
CA VAL A 15 -2.78 7.76 13.88
C VAL A 15 -2.13 7.22 12.61
N MET A 16 -2.80 6.26 11.97
CA MET A 16 -2.44 5.88 10.61
C MET A 16 -2.48 7.15 9.75
N PRO A 17 -1.44 7.46 8.96
CA PRO A 17 -1.59 8.49 7.94
C PRO A 17 -2.81 8.12 7.09
N TYR A 18 -3.71 9.08 6.89
CA TYR A 18 -4.98 8.88 6.18
C TYR A 18 -6.01 8.01 6.92
N ALA A 19 -5.92 7.86 8.25
CA ALA A 19 -6.96 7.20 9.06
C ALA A 19 -8.36 7.83 8.85
N ASP A 20 -8.40 9.14 8.61
CA ASP A 20 -9.61 9.92 8.33
C ASP A 20 -9.91 10.06 6.82
N ALA A 21 -9.07 9.49 5.95
CA ALA A 21 -9.47 9.33 4.56
C ALA A 21 -10.63 8.34 4.55
N ASP A 22 -11.86 8.86 4.44
CA ASP A 22 -13.07 8.05 4.33
C ASP A 22 -12.85 6.97 3.25
N ARG A 23 -13.65 5.89 3.27
CA ARG A 23 -13.57 4.69 2.39
C ARG A 23 -13.63 4.97 0.88
N THR A 24 -13.63 6.25 0.50
CA THR A 24 -13.65 6.78 -0.85
C THR A 24 -12.38 7.56 -1.21
N LEU A 25 -11.43 7.69 -0.27
CA LEU A 25 -10.23 8.53 -0.30
C LEU A 25 -10.48 10.04 -0.53
N ARG A 26 -11.74 10.46 -0.69
CA ARG A 26 -12.13 11.84 -1.02
C ARG A 26 -11.80 12.86 0.05
N ALA A 27 -11.78 12.43 1.31
CA ALA A 27 -11.38 13.29 2.43
C ALA A 27 -9.92 13.81 2.32
N LEU A 28 -9.07 13.18 1.48
CA LEU A 28 -7.75 13.71 1.13
C LEU A 28 -7.82 15.12 0.54
N ALA A 29 -8.82 15.40 -0.31
CA ALA A 29 -8.98 16.74 -0.89
C ALA A 29 -9.41 17.78 0.16
N GLY A 30 -10.08 17.36 1.23
CA GLY A 30 -10.49 18.22 2.35
C GLY A 30 -9.36 18.52 3.35
N ALA A 31 -8.29 17.72 3.34
CA ALA A 31 -7.16 17.83 4.26
C ALA A 31 -5.97 18.64 3.70
N ALA A 32 -6.10 19.22 2.50
CA ALA A 32 -5.02 19.97 1.88
C ALA A 32 -4.70 21.26 2.68
N GLU A 33 -3.41 21.53 2.90
CA GLU A 33 -2.94 22.70 3.66
C GLU A 33 -2.14 23.70 2.81
N GLY A 34 -1.76 24.83 3.40
CA GLY A 34 -0.90 25.83 2.76
C GLY A 34 -1.56 26.59 1.61
N PHE A 35 -0.76 26.97 0.60
CA PHE A 35 -1.23 27.72 -0.58
C PHE A 35 -2.16 26.90 -1.48
N GLY A 36 -2.04 25.57 -1.45
CA GLY A 36 -2.85 24.63 -2.24
C GLY A 36 -4.16 24.20 -1.58
N ARG A 37 -4.48 24.66 -0.36
CA ARG A 37 -5.63 24.19 0.45
C ARG A 37 -7.03 24.26 -0.20
N ARG A 38 -7.15 24.95 -1.34
CA ARG A 38 -8.41 25.08 -2.11
C ARG A 38 -8.46 24.17 -3.33
N ALA A 39 -7.43 23.36 -3.58
CA ALA A 39 -7.43 22.40 -4.67
C ALA A 39 -8.46 21.30 -4.41
N ILE A 40 -9.42 21.14 -5.31
CA ILE A 40 -10.49 20.13 -5.18
C ILE A 40 -10.27 18.90 -6.08
N GLY A 41 -9.39 18.99 -7.09
CA GLY A 41 -9.13 17.91 -8.03
C GLY A 41 -10.42 17.27 -8.56
N GLY A 42 -10.50 15.95 -8.43
CA GLY A 42 -11.65 15.13 -8.83
C GLY A 42 -12.75 14.98 -7.77
N LEU A 43 -12.75 15.76 -6.68
CA LEU A 43 -13.55 15.50 -5.45
C LEU A 43 -15.05 15.24 -5.71
N HIS A 44 -15.64 15.87 -6.72
CA HIS A 44 -17.06 15.70 -7.09
C HIS A 44 -17.26 14.91 -8.39
N GLY A 45 -16.17 14.42 -8.98
CA GLY A 45 -16.19 13.57 -10.16
C GLY A 45 -16.57 12.12 -9.82
N PRO A 46 -17.13 11.37 -10.80
CA PRO A 46 -17.30 9.94 -10.65
C PRO A 46 -15.95 9.26 -10.47
N LEU A 47 -15.97 8.06 -9.89
CA LEU A 47 -14.79 7.24 -9.71
C LEU A 47 -14.41 6.65 -11.07
N TYR A 48 -13.13 6.78 -11.44
CA TYR A 48 -12.59 6.14 -12.64
C TYR A 48 -11.53 5.14 -12.19
N ARG A 49 -11.83 3.85 -12.30
CA ARG A 49 -10.88 2.78 -12.00
C ARG A 49 -10.05 2.50 -13.25
N VAL A 50 -8.74 2.68 -13.16
CA VAL A 50 -7.82 2.26 -14.21
C VAL A 50 -7.71 0.74 -14.17
N THR A 51 -8.00 0.08 -15.28
CA THR A 51 -8.02 -1.38 -15.41
C THR A 51 -7.01 -1.92 -16.43
N SER A 52 -6.32 -1.03 -17.17
CA SER A 52 -5.26 -1.41 -18.11
C SER A 52 -3.98 -0.63 -17.80
N LEU A 53 -2.85 -1.34 -17.94
CA LEU A 53 -1.49 -0.80 -17.88
C LEU A 53 -1.00 -0.25 -19.23
N ASP A 54 -1.78 -0.42 -20.30
CA ASP A 54 -1.46 0.11 -21.62
C ASP A 54 -1.42 1.65 -21.60
N ASP A 55 -0.65 2.22 -22.53
CA ASP A 55 -0.52 3.67 -22.62
C ASP A 55 -1.78 4.37 -23.13
N ASP A 56 -2.58 3.74 -24.00
CA ASP A 56 -3.81 4.32 -24.57
C ASP A 56 -4.88 3.23 -24.76
N GLY A 57 -6.14 3.66 -24.93
CA GLY A 57 -7.28 2.74 -25.10
C GLY A 57 -8.12 2.57 -23.84
N HIS A 58 -9.04 1.61 -23.89
CA HIS A 58 -10.08 1.43 -22.88
C HIS A 58 -9.50 1.07 -21.50
N GLY A 59 -9.90 1.82 -20.46
CA GLY A 59 -9.52 1.54 -19.07
C GLY A 59 -8.12 2.00 -18.70
N THR A 60 -7.44 2.76 -19.56
CA THR A 60 -6.10 3.32 -19.32
C THR A 60 -6.17 4.64 -18.56
N LEU A 61 -5.08 5.00 -17.87
CA LEU A 61 -4.95 6.31 -17.25
C LEU A 61 -5.05 7.45 -18.28
N ARG A 62 -4.48 7.25 -19.48
CA ARG A 62 -4.50 8.27 -20.55
C ARG A 62 -5.91 8.58 -21.02
N GLN A 63 -6.77 7.57 -21.14
CA GLN A 63 -8.18 7.78 -21.45
C GLN A 63 -8.86 8.61 -20.36
N ALA A 64 -8.62 8.28 -19.08
CA ALA A 64 -9.17 9.02 -17.94
C ALA A 64 -8.76 10.49 -17.97
N CYS A 65 -7.47 10.78 -18.15
CA CYS A 65 -6.92 12.14 -18.18
C CYS A 65 -7.45 12.99 -19.35
N ARG A 66 -7.94 12.36 -20.42
CA ARG A 66 -8.55 13.05 -21.58
C ARG A 66 -10.06 13.24 -21.43
N ALA A 67 -10.69 12.66 -20.40
CA ALA A 67 -12.12 12.78 -20.19
C ALA A 67 -12.53 14.22 -19.88
N HIS A 68 -13.73 14.60 -20.33
CA HIS A 68 -14.30 15.89 -19.98
C HIS A 68 -14.93 15.84 -18.59
N GLY A 69 -14.55 16.80 -17.73
CA GLY A 69 -15.06 16.93 -16.37
C GLY A 69 -14.13 16.32 -15.31
N PRO A 70 -14.44 16.52 -14.02
CA PRO A 70 -13.63 15.97 -12.93
C PRO A 70 -13.78 14.45 -12.86
N LEU A 71 -12.70 13.74 -12.59
CA LEU A 71 -12.69 12.31 -12.26
C LEU A 71 -11.90 12.06 -10.99
N TRP A 72 -12.41 11.17 -10.12
CA TRP A 72 -11.63 10.61 -9.01
C TRP A 72 -10.96 9.32 -9.49
N ILE A 73 -9.73 9.44 -10.00
CA ILE A 73 -9.01 8.33 -10.61
C ILE A 73 -8.38 7.47 -9.52
N VAL A 74 -8.65 6.17 -9.55
CA VAL A 74 -8.08 5.18 -8.63
C VAL A 74 -7.44 4.02 -9.39
N PHE A 75 -6.56 3.30 -8.70
CA PHE A 75 -5.87 2.13 -9.21
C PHE A 75 -6.05 0.97 -8.24
N ASP A 76 -6.16 -0.25 -8.75
CA ASP A 76 -6.01 -1.43 -7.93
C ASP A 76 -4.54 -1.62 -7.57
N ALA A 77 -4.27 -1.84 -6.29
CA ALA A 77 -2.92 -2.17 -5.86
C ALA A 77 -2.57 -3.58 -6.36
N GLN A 78 -1.45 -3.70 -7.07
CA GLN A 78 -0.91 -4.98 -7.53
C GLN A 78 0.55 -5.08 -7.07
N VAL A 79 0.90 -6.20 -6.45
CA VAL A 79 2.26 -6.43 -5.94
C VAL A 79 2.76 -7.79 -6.41
N ALA A 80 3.87 -7.81 -7.14
CA ALA A 80 4.67 -9.01 -7.36
C ALA A 80 5.83 -9.02 -6.36
N SER A 81 5.81 -9.97 -5.43
CA SER A 81 6.88 -10.25 -4.49
C SER A 81 7.64 -11.49 -4.97
N GLN A 82 8.94 -11.33 -5.22
CA GLN A 82 9.78 -12.40 -5.73
C GLN A 82 11.09 -12.48 -4.94
N CYS A 83 11.38 -13.67 -4.40
CA CYS A 83 12.61 -13.99 -3.68
C CYS A 83 12.95 -13.05 -2.50
N ASN A 84 11.93 -12.49 -1.85
CA ASN A 84 12.07 -11.69 -0.64
C ASN A 84 12.22 -12.56 0.62
N VAL A 85 12.86 -12.02 1.66
CA VAL A 85 12.98 -12.66 2.98
C VAL A 85 12.13 -11.88 4.00
N TYR A 86 11.10 -12.54 4.54
CA TYR A 86 10.24 -11.99 5.58
C TYR A 86 10.49 -12.68 6.91
N GLU A 87 10.98 -11.94 7.90
CA GLU A 87 11.28 -12.45 9.23
C GLU A 87 10.39 -11.79 10.28
N ALA A 88 9.63 -12.58 11.03
CA ALA A 88 8.85 -12.07 12.14
C ALA A 88 9.75 -11.81 13.37
N GLY A 89 9.40 -10.77 14.12
CA GLY A 89 9.96 -10.51 15.46
C GLY A 89 9.29 -11.38 16.53
N ALA A 90 9.36 -10.96 17.80
CA ALA A 90 8.77 -11.69 18.92
C ALA A 90 7.26 -11.97 18.75
N GLU A 91 6.56 -11.06 18.08
CA GLU A 91 5.17 -11.24 17.68
C GLU A 91 5.09 -11.79 16.26
N ARG A 92 4.40 -12.93 16.11
CA ARG A 92 4.04 -13.48 14.79
C ARG A 92 3.11 -12.49 14.09
N LYS A 93 3.44 -12.10 12.86
CA LYS A 93 2.65 -11.16 12.06
C LYS A 93 2.36 -11.72 10.68
N ALA A 94 1.19 -11.36 10.17
CA ALA A 94 0.88 -11.50 8.76
C ALA A 94 1.83 -10.59 7.98
N VAL A 95 2.44 -11.13 6.93
CA VAL A 95 3.32 -10.40 6.02
C VAL A 95 2.47 -9.52 5.10
N PHE A 96 1.49 -10.13 4.44
CA PHE A 96 0.55 -9.41 3.60
C PHE A 96 -0.76 -9.23 4.35
N ARG A 97 -1.19 -7.97 4.49
CA ARG A 97 -2.48 -7.61 5.07
C ARG A 97 -3.32 -6.94 3.99
N TYR A 98 -4.40 -7.62 3.60
CA TYR A 98 -5.37 -7.08 2.67
C TYR A 98 -6.33 -6.15 3.43
N VAL A 99 -6.48 -4.93 2.94
CA VAL A 99 -7.43 -3.95 3.46
C VAL A 99 -8.45 -3.70 2.36
N PRO A 100 -9.63 -4.32 2.43
CA PRO A 100 -10.65 -4.11 1.43
C PRO A 100 -11.24 -2.71 1.54
N GLU A 101 -11.37 -2.01 0.41
CA GLU A 101 -11.98 -0.69 0.29
C GLU A 101 -13.30 -0.79 -0.49
N ARG A 102 -14.32 -0.09 -0.01
CA ARG A 102 -15.61 -0.02 -0.68
C ARG A 102 -15.79 1.37 -1.31
N ALA A 103 -15.70 1.41 -2.64
CA ALA A 103 -16.00 2.62 -3.39
C ALA A 103 -17.43 3.12 -3.12
N ALA A 104 -17.63 4.43 -3.13
CA ALA A 104 -18.91 5.06 -2.77
C ALA A 104 -20.08 4.60 -3.65
N ASP A 105 -19.78 4.20 -4.89
CA ASP A 105 -20.69 3.78 -5.95
C ASP A 105 -20.76 2.26 -6.12
N ARG A 106 -20.07 1.46 -5.30
CA ARG A 106 -20.13 -0.01 -5.33
C ARG A 106 -20.68 -0.60 -4.04
N GLU A 107 -21.39 -1.72 -4.14
CA GLU A 107 -21.86 -2.47 -2.96
C GLU A 107 -20.75 -3.34 -2.36
N GLU A 108 -19.89 -3.88 -3.21
CA GLU A 108 -18.82 -4.80 -2.81
C GLU A 108 -17.53 -4.05 -2.50
N ALA A 109 -16.81 -4.53 -1.48
CA ALA A 109 -15.49 -4.05 -1.13
C ALA A 109 -14.43 -4.88 -1.86
N GLU A 110 -13.46 -4.22 -2.47
CA GLU A 110 -12.38 -4.85 -3.23
C GLU A 110 -11.03 -4.51 -2.57
N ALA A 111 -10.09 -5.45 -2.59
CA ALA A 111 -8.72 -5.22 -2.16
C ALA A 111 -7.77 -5.40 -3.35
N GLY A 112 -6.58 -4.83 -3.23
CA GLY A 112 -5.49 -5.13 -4.16
C GLY A 112 -4.99 -6.57 -4.06
N TRP A 113 -4.17 -6.98 -5.03
CA TRP A 113 -3.65 -8.34 -5.16
C TRP A 113 -2.15 -8.41 -4.93
N VAL A 114 -1.71 -9.51 -4.31
CA VAL A 114 -0.30 -9.82 -4.10
C VAL A 114 -0.01 -11.21 -4.64
N ARG A 115 0.97 -11.34 -5.53
CA ARG A 115 1.59 -12.61 -5.94
C ARG A 115 2.93 -12.74 -5.22
N SER A 116 3.17 -13.88 -4.59
CA SER A 116 4.40 -14.17 -3.86
C SER A 116 5.04 -15.42 -4.45
N GLU A 117 6.29 -15.31 -4.90
CA GLU A 117 7.00 -16.37 -5.64
C GLU A 117 8.43 -16.51 -5.10
N GLY A 118 8.79 -17.70 -4.62
CA GLY A 118 10.13 -17.96 -4.10
C GLY A 118 10.50 -17.18 -2.83
N ASP A 119 9.54 -16.55 -2.16
CA ASP A 119 9.75 -15.82 -0.91
C ASP A 119 10.01 -16.76 0.28
N ALA A 120 10.89 -16.35 1.19
CA ALA A 120 11.18 -17.05 2.43
C ALA A 120 10.47 -16.41 3.63
N PHE A 121 9.73 -17.22 4.39
CA PHE A 121 9.00 -16.78 5.59
C PHE A 121 9.61 -17.40 6.85
N LEU A 122 10.33 -16.59 7.62
CA LEU A 122 11.14 -17.00 8.77
C LEU A 122 10.49 -16.60 10.11
N ASN A 123 10.86 -17.31 11.18
CA ASN A 123 10.42 -17.06 12.56
C ASN A 123 8.89 -17.01 12.76
N GLY A 124 8.14 -17.75 11.94
CA GLY A 124 6.68 -17.80 12.02
C GLY A 124 5.97 -16.61 11.36
N ALA A 125 6.66 -15.87 10.48
CA ALA A 125 6.02 -14.97 9.53
C ALA A 125 5.00 -15.76 8.69
N ARG A 126 3.78 -15.21 8.54
CA ARG A 126 2.71 -15.86 7.79
C ARG A 126 2.41 -15.05 6.53
N PRO A 127 2.46 -15.65 5.32
CA PRO A 127 2.18 -14.92 4.08
C PRO A 127 0.78 -14.30 4.07
N CYS A 128 -0.26 -15.05 4.48
CA CYS A 128 -1.66 -14.60 4.47
C CYS A 128 -2.16 -14.13 3.09
N LEU A 129 -1.75 -14.82 2.03
CA LEU A 129 -2.22 -14.60 0.66
C LEU A 129 -3.69 -15.02 0.51
N VAL A 130 -4.39 -14.36 -0.41
CA VAL A 130 -5.78 -14.65 -0.78
C VAL A 130 -5.81 -15.29 -2.17
N ASP A 131 -6.64 -16.31 -2.36
CA ASP A 131 -6.79 -17.01 -3.63
C ASP A 131 -7.43 -16.12 -4.71
N GLY A 132 -7.03 -16.30 -5.98
CA GLY A 132 -7.70 -15.70 -7.14
C GLY A 132 -6.99 -14.54 -7.85
N GLY A 133 -5.78 -14.16 -7.40
CA GLY A 133 -5.04 -13.01 -7.93
C GLY A 133 -4.13 -13.24 -9.15
N ASP A 134 -3.95 -14.47 -9.64
CA ASP A 134 -2.84 -14.81 -10.55
C ASP A 134 -2.91 -14.11 -11.93
N ALA A 135 -4.10 -13.77 -12.41
CA ALA A 135 -4.29 -13.06 -13.68
C ALA A 135 -4.30 -11.52 -13.53
N ALA A 136 -4.42 -11.01 -12.29
CA ALA A 136 -4.64 -9.60 -11.99
C ALA A 136 -3.45 -8.92 -11.31
N VAL A 137 -2.28 -9.57 -11.28
CA VAL A 137 -1.05 -9.04 -10.68
C VAL A 137 -0.02 -8.76 -11.76
N PHE A 138 0.69 -7.64 -11.61
CA PHE A 138 1.85 -7.25 -12.38
C PHE A 138 2.80 -8.43 -12.70
N ARG A 139 3.19 -8.56 -13.97
CA ARG A 139 4.08 -9.61 -14.46
C ARG A 139 5.37 -9.00 -14.99
N PRO A 140 6.48 -9.02 -14.21
CA PRO A 140 7.74 -8.44 -14.63
C PRO A 140 8.19 -8.92 -16.02
N GLU A 141 7.88 -10.17 -16.36
CA GLU A 141 8.18 -10.82 -17.63
C GLU A 141 7.63 -10.07 -18.86
N GLU A 142 6.53 -9.33 -18.70
CA GLU A 142 5.88 -8.60 -19.80
C GLU A 142 6.50 -7.23 -20.06
N TYR A 143 7.22 -6.68 -19.06
CA TYR A 143 7.72 -5.29 -19.10
C TYR A 143 9.25 -5.19 -19.08
N TYR A 144 9.92 -6.19 -18.55
CA TYR A 144 11.37 -6.22 -18.43
C TYR A 144 11.93 -7.39 -19.23
N GLU A 145 12.85 -7.10 -20.15
CA GLU A 145 13.47 -8.16 -20.97
C GLU A 145 14.36 -9.10 -20.14
N ARG A 146 15.04 -8.56 -19.12
CA ARG A 146 15.95 -9.29 -18.23
C ARG A 146 16.01 -8.67 -16.85
N TRP A 147 15.95 -9.52 -15.83
CA TRP A 147 16.29 -9.18 -14.44
C TRP A 147 16.90 -10.40 -13.76
N THR A 148 17.69 -10.15 -12.72
CA THR A 148 18.35 -11.21 -11.95
C THR A 148 17.72 -11.29 -10.57
N MET A 149 17.47 -12.52 -10.11
CA MET A 149 16.98 -12.81 -8.76
C MET A 149 17.90 -13.85 -8.14
N GLU A 150 18.30 -13.61 -6.89
CA GLU A 150 18.95 -14.63 -6.06
C GLU A 150 17.89 -15.26 -5.15
N ALA A 151 17.94 -16.57 -4.95
CA ALA A 151 16.95 -17.27 -4.15
C ALA A 151 16.96 -16.77 -2.70
N ALA A 152 15.75 -16.55 -2.15
CA ALA A 152 15.58 -16.14 -0.77
C ALA A 152 16.21 -17.17 0.18
N SER A 153 17.25 -16.76 0.92
CA SER A 153 17.97 -17.65 1.82
C SER A 153 18.49 -16.90 3.06
N PRO A 154 18.77 -17.60 4.17
CA PRO A 154 19.43 -17.00 5.33
C PRO A 154 20.79 -16.37 4.99
N ALA A 155 21.56 -17.00 4.09
CA ALA A 155 22.84 -16.47 3.64
C ALA A 155 22.68 -15.15 2.87
N LEU A 156 21.72 -15.09 1.94
CA LEU A 156 21.40 -13.87 1.20
C LEU A 156 20.97 -12.74 2.15
N LYS A 157 20.16 -13.05 3.19
CA LYS A 157 19.79 -12.09 4.23
C LYS A 157 21.02 -11.49 4.90
N GLU A 158 21.98 -12.30 5.34
CA GLU A 158 23.21 -11.83 5.97
C GLU A 158 24.01 -10.91 5.03
N VAL A 159 24.17 -11.30 3.77
CA VAL A 159 24.84 -10.48 2.75
C VAL A 159 24.12 -9.14 2.54
N VAL A 160 22.80 -9.16 2.39
CA VAL A 160 22.00 -7.93 2.23
C VAL A 160 22.14 -7.03 3.46
N GLN A 161 22.12 -7.58 4.68
CA GLN A 161 22.30 -6.78 5.90
C GLN A 161 23.68 -6.12 5.96
N LEU A 162 24.73 -6.82 5.53
CA LEU A 162 26.09 -6.28 5.45
C LEU A 162 26.22 -5.18 4.40
N CYS A 163 25.61 -5.37 3.22
CA CYS A 163 25.82 -4.49 2.06
C CYS A 163 24.84 -3.32 1.96
N ALA A 164 23.62 -3.45 2.50
CA ALA A 164 22.56 -2.45 2.34
C ALA A 164 22.56 -1.35 3.42
N GLY A 165 23.61 -1.29 4.25
CA GLY A 165 23.66 -0.36 5.38
C GLY A 165 22.55 -0.62 6.41
N TRP A 166 22.14 -1.88 6.56
CA TRP A 166 21.07 -2.25 7.48
C TRP A 166 21.43 -1.86 8.91
N GLN A 167 20.43 -1.36 9.64
CA GLN A 167 20.54 -1.06 11.06
C GLN A 167 19.35 -1.65 11.81
N PRO A 168 19.55 -2.17 13.03
CA PRO A 168 18.47 -2.63 13.89
C PRO A 168 17.75 -1.41 14.50
N VAL A 169 16.97 -0.69 13.68
CA VAL A 169 16.17 0.45 14.15
C VAL A 169 14.97 -0.10 14.93
N PRO A 170 14.85 0.17 16.25
CA PRO A 170 13.70 -0.24 17.01
C PRO A 170 12.44 0.35 16.38
N ARG A 171 11.37 -0.44 16.28
CA ARG A 171 10.06 0.12 15.96
C ARG A 171 9.74 1.17 17.03
N PRO A 172 9.25 2.36 16.65
CA PRO A 172 8.67 3.29 17.62
C PRO A 172 7.66 2.53 18.50
N PRO A 173 7.56 2.85 19.80
CA PRO A 173 6.53 2.27 20.65
C PRO A 173 5.18 2.44 19.95
N GLY A 174 4.42 1.35 19.81
CA GLY A 174 3.02 1.48 19.47
C GLY A 174 2.30 2.04 20.68
N GLU A 175 1.74 3.25 20.56
CA GLU A 175 0.66 3.68 21.45
C GLU A 175 -0.65 2.96 21.09
#